data_AF-A0A317UEL6-F1
#
_entry.id   AF-A0A317UEL6-F1
#
_cell.length_a   1.000
_cell.length_b   1.000
_cell.length_c   1.000
_cell.angle_alpha   90.00
_cell.angle_beta   90.00
_cell.angle_gamma   90.00
#
_symmetry.space_group_name_H-M   'P 1'
#
loop_
_entity.id
_entity.type
_entity.pdbx_description
1 polymer ?
#
loop_
_entity_poly.entity_id
_entity_poly.type
_entity_poly.pdbx_seq_one_letter_code
_entity_poly.pdbx_strand_id
1 'polypeptide(L)'
;MIDLANKCVLVRTHEEYENILKAAKKQGYRWYGGKEVYPYPFEEQQIPDILKFYSNKELTRNSSLAPGYELLEASDVTENEKELKDAISLVRTFTKYPDRTALTDSFIKSLKLLADTVESQMKEVK
;
A
#
# COMPACT_ATOMS: atom_id res chain seq x y z
N MET A 1 1.18 -5.51 1.28
CA MET A 1 0.48 -4.22 1.51
C MET A 1 -0.34 -4.38 2.77
N ILE A 2 -0.22 -3.47 3.73
CA ILE A 2 -0.99 -3.54 4.99
C ILE A 2 -2.49 -3.41 4.68
N ASP A 3 -3.30 -4.30 5.25
CA ASP A 3 -4.76 -4.20 5.18
C ASP A 3 -5.22 -2.98 5.97
N LEU A 4 -5.88 -2.03 5.31
CA LEU A 4 -6.36 -0.80 5.92
C LEU A 4 -7.66 -0.97 6.72
N ALA A 5 -8.30 -2.15 6.73
CA ALA A 5 -9.56 -2.34 7.44
C ALA A 5 -9.45 -2.06 8.95
N ASN A 6 -10.41 -1.27 9.46
CA ASN A 6 -10.51 -0.84 10.86
C ASN A 6 -9.23 -0.15 11.37
N LYS A 7 -8.62 0.68 10.53
CA LYS A 7 -7.42 1.46 10.89
C LYS A 7 -7.66 2.95 10.76
N CYS A 8 -6.97 3.69 11.60
CA CYS A 8 -6.78 5.13 11.49
C CYS A 8 -5.32 5.35 11.10
N VAL A 9 -5.06 6.10 10.02
CA VAL A 9 -3.71 6.41 9.56
C VAL A 9 -3.46 7.90 9.77
N LEU A 10 -2.46 8.23 10.56
CA LEU A 10 -1.97 9.59 10.75
C LEU A 10 -1.07 9.97 9.58
N VAL A 11 -1.44 11.05 8.88
CA VAL A 11 -0.66 11.66 7.80
C VAL A 11 -0.16 13.02 8.25
N ARG A 12 1.13 13.30 8.04
CA ARG A 12 1.84 14.51 8.47
C ARG A 12 2.41 15.31 7.31
N THR A 13 2.44 14.74 6.11
CA THR A 13 2.84 15.42 4.88
C THR A 13 1.87 15.14 3.74
N HIS A 14 1.88 16.00 2.72
CA HIS A 14 1.03 15.81 1.54
C HIS A 14 1.44 14.57 0.74
N GLU A 15 2.73 14.26 0.70
CA GLU A 15 3.25 13.05 0.09
C GLU A 15 2.73 11.78 0.77
N GLU A 16 2.74 11.74 2.11
CA GLU A 16 2.15 10.63 2.87
C GLU A 16 0.66 10.50 2.57
N TYR A 17 -0.09 11.60 2.60
CA TYR A 17 -1.51 11.62 2.26
C TYR A 17 -1.77 11.01 0.87
N GLU A 18 -1.05 11.47 -0.16
CA GLU A 18 -1.18 10.91 -1.51
C GLU A 18 -0.83 9.42 -1.58
N ASN A 19 0.22 8.99 -0.90
CA ASN A 19 0.68 7.60 -0.92
C ASN A 19 -0.32 6.67 -0.23
N ILE A 20 -0.85 7.07 0.92
CA ILE A 20 -1.91 6.35 1.63
C ILE A 20 -3.16 6.26 0.77
N LEU A 21 -3.53 7.36 0.10
CA LEU A 21 -4.64 7.35 -0.84
C LEU A 21 -4.37 6.39 -2.02
N LYS A 22 -3.19 6.39 -2.64
CA LYS A 22 -2.86 5.41 -3.69
C LYS A 22 -3.02 3.96 -3.19
N ALA A 23 -2.58 3.66 -1.97
CA ALA A 23 -2.73 2.34 -1.36
C ALA A 23 -4.21 1.99 -1.08
N ALA A 24 -4.98 2.94 -0.54
CA ALA A 24 -6.39 2.75 -0.26
C ALA A 24 -7.21 2.49 -1.53
N LYS A 25 -6.93 3.22 -2.62
CA LYS A 25 -7.56 2.98 -3.93
C LYS A 25 -7.28 1.57 -4.45
N LYS A 26 -6.03 1.11 -4.35
CA LYS A 26 -5.64 -0.28 -4.66
C LYS A 26 -6.34 -1.31 -3.76
N GLN A 27 -6.86 -0.93 -2.60
CA GLN A 27 -7.60 -1.84 -1.71
C GLN A 27 -9.12 -1.73 -1.88
N GLY A 28 -9.58 -1.00 -2.90
CA GLY A 28 -10.99 -0.81 -3.22
C GLY A 28 -11.70 0.22 -2.33
N TYR A 29 -10.97 1.05 -1.59
CA TYR A 29 -11.58 2.07 -0.75
C TYR A 29 -12.12 3.24 -1.57
N ARG A 30 -13.24 3.79 -1.10
CA ARG A 30 -13.90 4.98 -1.62
C ARG A 30 -14.20 5.96 -0.49
N TRP A 31 -14.37 7.25 -0.80
CA TRP A 31 -14.80 8.22 0.19
C TRP A 31 -16.20 7.88 0.74
N TYR A 32 -16.36 8.03 2.05
CA TYR A 32 -17.67 7.95 2.71
C TYR A 32 -18.63 9.01 2.17
N GLY A 33 -19.90 8.65 2.02
CA GLY A 33 -20.96 9.58 1.59
C GLY A 33 -21.30 9.55 0.09
N GLY A 34 -20.75 8.60 -0.69
CA GLY A 34 -21.26 8.17 -1.99
C GLY A 34 -21.25 9.19 -3.13
N LYS A 35 -20.85 10.43 -2.88
CA LYS A 35 -20.63 11.45 -3.89
C LYS A 35 -19.16 11.41 -4.28
N GLU A 36 -18.87 10.95 -5.49
CA GLU A 36 -17.56 11.04 -6.19
C GLU A 36 -17.10 12.50 -6.42
N VAL A 37 -17.54 13.44 -5.57
CA VAL A 37 -17.42 14.88 -5.76
C VAL A 37 -16.09 15.41 -5.22
N TYR A 38 -15.39 14.64 -4.39
CA TYR A 38 -14.04 15.01 -3.95
C TYR A 38 -12.99 14.37 -4.86
N PRO A 39 -12.09 15.17 -5.46
CA PRO A 39 -10.96 14.61 -6.18
C PRO A 39 -10.15 13.69 -5.26
N TYR A 40 -9.52 12.71 -5.88
CA TYR A 40 -8.65 11.76 -5.21
C TYR A 40 -7.24 12.02 -5.71
N PRO A 41 -6.41 12.84 -5.03
CA PRO A 41 -6.54 13.43 -3.67
C PRO A 41 -7.34 14.75 -3.57
N PHE A 42 -7.72 15.16 -2.34
CA PHE A 42 -8.33 16.47 -2.06
C PHE A 42 -7.23 17.52 -1.87
N GLU A 43 -7.12 18.48 -2.80
CA GLU A 43 -6.01 19.46 -2.85
C GLU A 43 -5.92 20.34 -1.59
N GLU A 44 -7.06 20.69 -0.98
CA GLU A 44 -7.12 21.56 0.20
C GLU A 44 -7.05 20.77 1.53
N GLN A 45 -6.56 19.53 1.50
CA GLN A 45 -6.42 18.73 2.71
C GLN A 45 -5.49 19.42 3.71
N GLN A 46 -6.01 19.73 4.90
CA GLN A 46 -5.20 20.19 6.02
C GLN A 46 -4.39 19.03 6.57
N ILE A 47 -3.15 19.32 6.96
CA ILE A 47 -2.19 18.34 7.47
C ILE A 47 -1.57 18.94 8.75
N PRO A 48 -1.40 18.16 9.83
CA PRO A 48 -1.65 16.73 9.95
C PRO A 48 -3.13 16.35 9.95
N ASP A 49 -3.44 15.14 9.49
CA ASP A 49 -4.81 14.60 9.51
C ASP A 49 -4.82 13.10 9.83
N ILE A 50 -5.98 12.60 10.28
CA ILE A 50 -6.24 11.18 10.47
C ILE A 50 -7.25 10.72 9.43
N LEU A 51 -6.80 9.81 8.57
CA LEU A 51 -7.66 9.06 7.65
C LEU A 51 -8.18 7.82 8.35
N LYS A 52 -9.50 7.66 8.40
CA LYS A 52 -10.15 6.50 9.01
C LYS A 52 -10.73 5.59 7.95
N PHE A 53 -10.38 4.30 8.02
CA PHE A 53 -10.71 3.27 7.05
C PHE A 53 -11.68 2.25 7.65
N TYR A 54 -12.89 2.22 7.13
CA TYR A 54 -13.97 1.34 7.61
C TYR A 54 -13.88 -0.04 6.93
N SER A 55 -14.38 -1.07 7.61
CA SER A 55 -14.42 -2.43 7.07
C SER A 55 -15.26 -2.56 5.79
N ASN A 56 -16.24 -1.68 5.58
CA ASN A 56 -17.09 -1.62 4.39
C ASN A 56 -16.44 -0.92 3.18
N LYS A 57 -15.11 -0.73 3.19
CA LYS A 57 -14.34 -0.04 2.14
C LYS A 57 -14.68 1.43 1.96
N GLU A 58 -15.20 2.07 2.99
CA GLU A 58 -15.33 3.53 3.04
C GLU A 58 -14.16 4.14 3.79
N LEU A 59 -13.81 5.38 3.45
CA LEU A 59 -12.78 6.13 4.16
C LEU A 59 -13.22 7.58 4.41
N THR A 60 -12.81 8.15 5.54
CA THR A 60 -13.09 9.54 5.93
C THR A 60 -11.80 10.27 6.32
N ARG A 61 -11.73 11.56 6.00
CA ARG A 61 -10.70 12.51 6.47
C ARG A 61 -11.18 13.26 7.71
N ASN A 62 -10.29 14.04 8.34
CA ASN A 62 -10.60 14.84 9.53
C ASN A 62 -11.31 14.00 10.61
N SER A 63 -10.77 12.80 10.82
CA SER A 63 -11.35 11.82 11.72
C SER A 63 -10.61 11.82 13.06
N SER A 64 -11.20 11.13 14.03
CA SER A 64 -10.56 10.85 15.32
C SER A 64 -10.42 9.35 15.51
N LEU A 65 -9.47 8.96 16.37
CA LEU A 65 -9.33 7.58 16.79
C LEU A 65 -10.62 7.14 17.50
N ALA A 66 -11.16 5.99 17.09
CA ALA A 66 -12.36 5.40 17.68
C ALA A 66 -12.02 4.03 18.30
N PRO A 67 -12.79 3.58 19.32
CA PRO A 67 -12.64 2.23 19.85
C PRO A 67 -12.76 1.16 18.76
N GLY A 68 -11.89 0.17 18.78
CA GLY A 68 -11.82 -0.88 17.76
C GLY A 68 -11.05 -0.52 16.50
N TYR A 69 -10.41 0.66 16.46
CA TYR A 69 -9.50 1.06 15.39
C TYR A 69 -8.06 1.09 15.92
N GLU A 70 -7.14 0.60 15.10
CA GLU A 70 -5.70 0.72 15.33
C GLU A 70 -5.18 2.01 14.70
N LEU A 71 -4.35 2.77 15.43
CA LEU A 71 -3.68 3.96 14.89
C LEU A 71 -2.32 3.56 14.32
N LEU A 72 -2.08 3.88 13.05
CA LEU A 72 -0.80 3.71 12.37
C LEU A 72 -0.27 5.07 11.90
N GLU A 73 1.06 5.20 11.82
CA GLU A 73 1.66 6.30 11.09
C GLU A 73 1.69 5.95 9.59
N ALA A 74 1.64 6.97 8.72
CA ALA A 74 1.69 6.76 7.28
C ALA A 74 2.99 6.08 6.81
N SER A 75 4.10 6.30 7.54
CA SER A 75 5.38 5.62 7.33
C SER A 75 5.22 4.10 7.40
N ASP A 76 4.52 3.59 8.41
CA ASP A 76 4.37 2.15 8.64
C ASP A 76 3.66 1.44 7.47
N VAL A 77 2.70 2.14 6.86
CA VAL A 77 1.94 1.65 5.71
C VAL A 77 2.79 1.62 4.44
N THR A 78 3.64 2.61 4.24
CA THR A 78 4.42 2.81 3.01
C THR A 78 5.79 2.12 3.02
N GLU A 79 6.43 1.98 4.18
CA GLU A 79 7.73 1.33 4.37
C GLU A 79 7.70 -0.12 3.88
N ASN A 80 6.69 -0.87 4.28
CA ASN A 80 6.46 -2.25 3.85
C ASN A 80 6.29 -2.39 2.32
N GLU A 81 5.70 -1.39 1.63
CA GLU A 81 5.59 -1.44 0.17
C GLU A 81 6.95 -1.18 -0.51
N LYS A 82 7.75 -0.28 0.04
CA LYS A 82 9.07 0.07 -0.49
C LYS A 82 10.06 -1.10 -0.31
N GLU A 83 10.17 -1.64 0.90
CA GLU A 83 11.06 -2.78 1.19
C GLU A 83 10.73 -3.98 0.30
N LEU A 84 9.44 -4.26 0.09
CA LEU A 84 9.01 -5.35 -0.78
C LEU A 84 9.40 -5.11 -2.25
N LYS A 85 9.28 -3.88 -2.76
CA LYS A 85 9.75 -3.53 -4.12
C LYS A 85 11.26 -3.67 -4.27
N ASP A 86 12.01 -3.24 -3.27
CA ASP A 86 13.47 -3.35 -3.27
C ASP A 86 13.91 -4.82 -3.23
N ALA A 87 13.25 -5.66 -2.41
CA ALA A 87 13.48 -7.10 -2.38
C ALA A 87 13.17 -7.78 -3.72
N ILE A 88 12.05 -7.42 -4.37
CA ILE A 88 11.69 -7.93 -5.70
C ILE A 88 12.75 -7.51 -6.74
N SER A 89 13.17 -6.24 -6.73
CA SER A 89 14.21 -5.71 -7.63
C SER A 89 15.53 -6.47 -7.49
N LEU A 90 15.92 -6.78 -6.25
CA LEU A 90 17.09 -7.60 -5.95
C LEU A 90 16.94 -9.01 -6.53
N VAL A 91 15.79 -9.67 -6.34
CA VAL A 91 15.50 -10.99 -6.91
C VAL A 91 15.54 -10.97 -8.44
N ARG A 92 15.00 -9.92 -9.09
CA ARG A 92 15.06 -9.76 -10.55
C ARG A 92 16.49 -9.62 -11.05
N THR A 93 17.29 -8.80 -10.38
CA THR A 93 18.70 -8.59 -10.72
C THR A 93 19.48 -9.91 -10.58
N PHE A 94 19.26 -10.61 -9.48
CA PHE A 94 19.90 -11.89 -9.19
C PHE A 94 19.51 -12.99 -10.20
N THR A 95 18.22 -13.12 -10.52
CA THR A 95 17.74 -14.14 -11.47
C THR A 95 18.09 -13.87 -12.93
N LYS A 96 18.53 -12.64 -13.26
CA LYS A 96 19.04 -12.24 -14.59
C LYS A 96 20.53 -12.56 -14.75
N TYR A 97 21.31 -12.38 -13.68
CA TYR A 97 22.75 -12.66 -13.65
C TYR A 97 23.07 -13.59 -12.47
N PRO A 98 22.55 -14.84 -12.48
CA PRO A 98 22.81 -15.76 -11.38
C PRO A 98 24.30 -16.06 -11.34
N ASP A 99 24.90 -16.00 -10.16
CA ASP A 99 26.27 -16.48 -9.97
C ASP A 99 26.24 -18.00 -10.17
N ARG A 100 26.69 -18.44 -11.36
CA ARG A 100 26.25 -19.70 -12.00
C ARG A 100 26.74 -20.99 -11.34
N THR A 101 27.55 -20.90 -10.29
CA THR A 101 28.32 -22.04 -9.78
C THR A 101 27.57 -22.89 -8.75
N ALA A 102 26.42 -22.45 -8.22
CA ALA A 102 25.79 -23.14 -7.08
C ALA A 102 24.26 -23.33 -7.14
N LEU A 103 23.55 -22.82 -8.14
CA LEU A 103 22.07 -22.83 -8.13
C LEU A 103 21.47 -23.57 -9.31
N THR A 104 20.38 -24.30 -9.04
CA THR A 104 19.62 -25.05 -10.05
C THR A 104 18.67 -24.13 -10.83
N ASP A 105 18.44 -24.45 -12.11
CA ASP A 105 17.47 -23.74 -12.95
C ASP A 105 16.06 -23.72 -12.33
N SER A 106 15.69 -24.80 -11.62
CA SER A 106 14.42 -24.91 -10.89
C SER A 106 14.29 -23.88 -9.76
N PHE A 107 15.38 -23.58 -9.05
CA PHE A 107 15.38 -22.57 -7.99
C PHE A 107 15.20 -21.16 -8.58
N ILE A 108 15.94 -20.84 -9.65
CA ILE A 108 15.81 -19.56 -10.36
C ILE A 108 14.39 -19.37 -10.91
N LYS A 109 13.79 -20.43 -11.49
CA LYS A 109 12.42 -20.40 -11.99
C LYS A 109 11.41 -20.15 -10.88
N SER A 110 11.60 -20.75 -9.71
CA SER A 110 10.73 -20.55 -8.54
C SER A 110 10.79 -19.12 -8.01
N LEU A 111 11.98 -18.51 -7.95
CA LEU A 111 12.15 -17.11 -7.56
C LEU A 111 11.47 -16.14 -8.54
N LYS A 112 11.59 -16.39 -9.85
CA LYS A 112 10.90 -15.59 -10.87
C LYS A 112 9.39 -15.67 -10.70
N LEU A 113 8.84 -16.87 -10.51
CA LEU A 113 7.40 -17.08 -10.29
C LEU A 113 6.89 -16.35 -9.04
N LEU A 114 7.65 -16.38 -7.94
CA LEU A 114 7.30 -15.65 -6.73
C LEU A 114 7.30 -14.13 -6.97
N ALA A 115 8.34 -13.59 -7.62
CA ALA A 115 8.40 -12.18 -7.96
C ALA A 115 7.24 -11.76 -8.88
N ASP A 116 6.92 -12.56 -9.91
CA ASP A 116 5.79 -12.32 -10.82
C ASP A 116 4.45 -12.30 -10.06
N THR A 117 4.26 -13.26 -9.13
CA THR A 117 3.03 -13.38 -8.33
C THR A 117 2.84 -12.18 -7.42
N VAL A 118 3.88 -11.78 -6.69
CA VAL A 118 3.81 -10.63 -5.78
C VAL A 118 3.61 -9.34 -6.56
N GLU A 119 4.32 -9.14 -7.68
CA GLU A 119 4.11 -7.97 -8.55
C GLU A 119 2.69 -7.91 -9.14
N SER A 120 2.12 -9.06 -9.54
CA SER A 120 0.73 -9.15 -10.02
C SER A 120 -0.24 -8.75 -8.91
N GLN A 121 -0.10 -9.26 -7.69
CA GLN A 121 -0.94 -8.87 -6.55
C GLN A 121 -0.83 -7.36 -6.21
N MET A 122 0.31 -6.74 -6.48
CA MET A 122 0.49 -5.29 -6.32
C MET A 122 -0.15 -4.46 -7.43
N LYS A 123 -0.43 -5.05 -8.61
CA LYS A 123 -1.03 -4.41 -9.78
C LYS A 123 -2.52 -4.71 -9.94
N GLU A 124 -2.96 -5.91 -9.57
CA GLU A 124 -4.32 -6.43 -9.77
C GLU A 124 -5.18 -6.24 -8.53
N VAL A 125 -5.67 -5.02 -8.37
CA VAL A 125 -7.01 -4.77 -7.81
C VAL A 125 -7.63 -3.73 -8.74
N LYS A 126 -8.16 -4.22 -9.86
CA LYS A 126 -8.96 -3.45 -10.81
C LYS A 126 -10.42 -3.47 -10.41
#